data_AF-A0A8T4MPF2-F1
#
_entry.id   AF-A0A8T4MPF2-F1
#
_cell.length_a   1.000
_cell.length_b   1.000
_cell.length_c   1.000
_cell.angle_alpha   90.00
_cell.angle_beta   90.00
_cell.angle_gamma   90.00
#
_symmetry.space_group_name_H-M   'P 1'
#
loop_
_entity.id
_entity.type
_entity.pdbx_description
1 polymer ?
#
loop_
_entity_poly.entity_id
_entity_poly.type
_entity_poly.pdbx_seq_one_letter_code
_entity_poly.pdbx_strand_id
1 'polypeptide(L)'
;MQQVIDIVLLPPKDITDKIIELNHSLKRDSNNPRIVLGEYCLPHISLLIGIVPIKYIPIIKASLNYISQTFKPPNLEFTNIDYGDLQTKNQKLKIAGFALKSSQELIELHEKLIQETKRYLIDAEITKDMFFNPEEIDEEDTPWIFDYIRNFIKNSSYDKFAPHITIGDGELEKALEQELNFPISFTASRLALCHLGNYCTCRKVLYEVRLRGK
;
A
#
# COMPACT_ATOMS: atom_id res chain seq x y z
N MET A 1 -3.36 -22.67 6.59
CA MET A 1 -3.98 -21.41 6.14
C MET A 1 -2.89 -20.39 5.83
N GLN A 2 -3.07 -19.63 4.76
CA GLN A 2 -2.14 -18.64 4.22
C GLN A 2 -2.91 -17.32 4.02
N GLN A 3 -2.19 -16.20 4.03
CA GLN A 3 -2.77 -14.88 3.79
C GLN A 3 -1.89 -14.09 2.84
N VAL A 4 -2.50 -13.24 2.02
CA VAL A 4 -1.79 -12.16 1.34
C VAL A 4 -1.70 -10.96 2.28
N ILE A 5 -0.49 -10.45 2.45
CA ILE A 5 -0.19 -9.37 3.38
C ILE A 5 0.53 -8.23 2.70
N ASP A 6 0.42 -7.07 3.33
CA ASP A 6 1.27 -5.92 3.06
C ASP A 6 1.87 -5.39 4.37
N ILE A 7 3.13 -5.00 4.34
CA ILE A 7 3.76 -4.21 5.39
C ILE A 7 3.85 -2.79 4.89
N VAL A 8 3.23 -1.86 5.61
CA VAL A 8 2.95 -0.51 5.12
C VAL A 8 3.36 0.57 6.09
N LEU A 9 3.67 1.75 5.57
CA LEU A 9 3.61 2.99 6.35
C LEU A 9 2.23 3.62 6.22
N LEU A 10 1.65 3.97 7.36
CA LEU A 10 0.40 4.73 7.42
C LEU A 10 0.74 6.22 7.60
N PRO A 11 0.18 7.11 6.76
CA PRO A 11 0.34 8.55 6.94
C PRO A 11 -0.28 9.03 8.28
N PRO A 12 0.10 10.23 8.76
CA PRO A 12 -0.56 10.85 9.90
C PRO A 12 -2.03 11.17 9.58
N LYS A 13 -2.81 11.47 10.61
CA LYS A 13 -4.28 11.56 10.48
C LYS A 13 -4.72 12.65 9.52
N ASP A 14 -4.12 13.83 9.62
CA ASP A 14 -4.38 14.99 8.74
C ASP A 14 -4.14 14.65 7.25
N ILE A 15 -3.02 13.97 6.95
CA ILE A 15 -2.72 13.52 5.58
C ILE A 15 -3.69 12.41 5.15
N THR A 16 -4.01 11.47 6.05
CA THR A 16 -5.00 10.40 5.80
C THR A 16 -6.36 10.98 5.44
N ASP A 17 -6.86 11.91 6.25
CA ASP A 17 -8.15 12.57 6.06
C ASP A 17 -8.17 13.31 4.71
N LYS A 18 -7.08 14.01 4.37
CA LYS A 18 -6.96 14.72 3.09
C LYS A 18 -6.99 13.78 1.89
N ILE A 19 -6.31 12.64 1.96
CA ILE A 19 -6.31 11.65 0.87
C ILE A 19 -7.71 11.02 0.72
N ILE A 20 -8.42 10.78 1.83
CA ILE A 20 -9.81 10.29 1.80
C ILE A 20 -10.74 11.33 1.15
N GLU A 21 -10.61 12.61 1.49
CA GLU A 21 -11.37 13.69 0.86
C GLU A 21 -11.15 13.73 -0.66
N LEU A 22 -9.89 13.61 -1.10
CA LEU A 22 -9.54 13.54 -2.51
C LEU A 22 -10.10 12.29 -3.18
N ASN A 23 -10.02 11.13 -2.54
CA ASN A 23 -10.64 9.90 -3.02
C ASN A 23 -12.13 10.10 -3.27
N HIS A 24 -12.85 10.74 -2.34
CA HIS A 24 -14.30 10.95 -2.49
C HIS A 24 -14.63 11.95 -3.60
N SER A 25 -13.67 12.82 -3.96
CA SER A 25 -13.79 13.82 -5.02
C SER A 25 -13.38 13.34 -6.42
N LEU A 26 -12.86 12.11 -6.57
CA LEU A 26 -12.42 11.58 -7.86
C LEU A 26 -13.59 11.49 -8.87
N LYS A 27 -13.34 11.97 -10.08
CA LYS A 27 -14.15 11.69 -11.28
C LYS A 27 -13.90 10.26 -11.73
N ARG A 28 -14.97 9.48 -11.83
CA ARG A 28 -14.91 8.06 -12.13
C ARG A 28 -15.68 7.74 -13.40
N ASP A 29 -15.10 6.87 -14.21
CA ASP A 29 -15.75 6.35 -15.41
C ASP A 29 -16.84 5.32 -15.07
N SER A 30 -16.84 4.78 -13.85
CA SER A 30 -17.82 3.79 -13.39
C SER A 30 -18.53 4.25 -12.12
N ASN A 31 -19.80 3.84 -12.00
CA ASN A 31 -20.61 4.07 -10.80
C ASN A 31 -20.25 3.13 -9.63
N ASN A 32 -19.30 2.21 -9.83
CA ASN A 32 -18.88 1.25 -8.80
C ASN A 32 -17.38 1.42 -8.50
N PRO A 33 -17.00 2.33 -7.58
CA PRO A 33 -15.61 2.59 -7.26
C PRO A 33 -14.93 1.35 -6.67
N ARG A 34 -13.74 1.02 -7.17
CA ARG A 34 -12.96 -0.16 -6.73
C ARG A 34 -12.11 0.12 -5.50
N ILE A 35 -11.58 1.34 -5.39
CA ILE A 35 -10.73 1.79 -4.29
C ILE A 35 -11.46 2.94 -3.59
N VAL A 36 -12.25 2.59 -2.58
CA VAL A 36 -12.93 3.55 -1.70
C VAL A 36 -12.18 3.63 -0.39
N LEU A 37 -11.47 4.74 -0.16
CA LEU A 37 -10.70 4.93 1.06
C LEU A 37 -11.59 5.34 2.23
N GLY A 38 -11.22 4.91 3.44
CA GLY A 38 -11.98 5.16 4.65
C GLY A 38 -11.58 4.24 5.80
N GLU A 39 -12.51 3.99 6.72
CA GLU A 39 -12.28 3.18 7.93
C GLU A 39 -11.72 1.78 7.63
N TYR A 40 -12.22 1.14 6.57
CA TYR A 40 -11.88 -0.23 6.19
C TYR A 40 -10.95 -0.32 4.98
N CYS A 41 -10.41 0.80 4.50
CA CYS A 41 -9.46 0.84 3.38
C CYS A 41 -8.53 2.02 3.56
N LEU A 42 -7.36 1.76 4.14
CA LEU A 42 -6.47 2.83 4.57
C LEU A 42 -5.57 3.30 3.41
N PRO A 43 -5.39 4.62 3.20
CA PRO A 43 -4.28 5.11 2.40
C PRO A 43 -2.96 4.71 3.06
N HIS A 44 -2.02 4.22 2.27
CA HIS A 44 -0.78 3.67 2.78
C HIS A 44 0.32 3.68 1.73
N ILE A 45 1.56 3.55 2.18
CA ILE A 45 2.74 3.31 1.35
C ILE A 45 3.13 1.85 1.54
N SER A 46 3.03 1.04 0.49
CA SER A 46 3.46 -0.36 0.53
C SER A 46 4.98 -0.46 0.59
N LEU A 47 5.50 -1.22 1.56
CA LEU A 47 6.92 -1.54 1.70
C LEU A 47 7.18 -3.03 1.40
N LEU A 48 6.22 -3.91 1.64
CA LEU A 48 6.39 -5.32 1.30
C LEU A 48 5.05 -6.03 1.14
N ILE A 49 4.77 -6.49 -0.07
CA ILE A 49 3.64 -7.37 -0.36
C ILE A 49 4.12 -8.81 -0.54
N GLY A 50 3.33 -9.77 -0.04
CA GLY A 50 3.59 -11.19 -0.28
C GLY A 50 2.59 -12.16 0.34
N ILE A 51 2.83 -13.45 0.14
CA ILE A 51 2.02 -14.54 0.70
C ILE A 51 2.71 -15.09 1.95
N VAL A 52 1.98 -15.23 3.05
CA VAL A 52 2.53 -15.75 4.31
C VAL A 52 1.64 -16.83 4.93
N PRO A 53 2.20 -17.98 5.34
CA PRO A 53 1.55 -18.90 6.28
C PRO A 53 1.22 -18.20 7.59
N ILE A 54 -0.02 -18.32 8.08
CA ILE A 54 -0.48 -17.64 9.32
C ILE A 54 0.44 -17.92 10.52
N LYS A 55 1.06 -19.11 10.59
CA LYS A 55 2.02 -19.48 11.64
C LYS A 55 3.24 -18.55 11.74
N TYR A 56 3.60 -17.84 10.66
CA TYR A 56 4.73 -16.89 10.65
C TYR A 56 4.33 -15.45 10.98
N ILE A 57 3.03 -15.14 11.03
CA ILE A 57 2.54 -13.80 11.40
C ILE A 57 3.12 -13.33 12.75
N PRO A 58 3.13 -14.13 13.84
CA PRO A 58 3.74 -13.69 15.11
C PRO A 58 5.22 -13.32 14.99
N ILE A 59 5.97 -14.02 14.12
CA ILE A 59 7.39 -13.76 13.89
C ILE A 59 7.58 -12.45 13.12
N ILE A 60 6.77 -12.19 12.10
CA ILE A 60 6.77 -10.90 11.38
C ILE A 60 6.46 -9.75 12.35
N LYS A 61 5.48 -9.90 13.24
CA LYS A 61 5.19 -8.89 14.28
C LYS A 61 6.40 -8.59 15.15
N ALA A 62 7.17 -9.61 15.53
CA ALA A 62 8.41 -9.43 16.28
C ALA A 62 9.49 -8.68 15.48
N SER A 63 9.63 -8.98 14.18
CA SER A 63 10.51 -8.22 13.28
C SER A 63 10.09 -6.75 13.18
N LEU A 64 8.79 -6.45 13.07
CA LEU A 64 8.30 -5.06 13.07
C LEU A 64 8.63 -4.32 14.37
N ASN A 65 8.49 -4.98 15.53
CA ASN A 65 8.92 -4.40 16.80
C ASN A 65 10.40 -4.05 16.81
N TYR A 66 11.26 -4.97 16.37
CA TYR A 66 12.69 -4.72 16.28
C TYR A 66 13.00 -3.51 15.38
N ILE A 67 12.44 -3.50 14.16
CA ILE A 67 12.61 -2.40 13.20
C ILE A 67 12.11 -1.08 13.76
N SER A 68 10.98 -1.07 14.48
CA SER A 68 10.42 0.15 15.09
C SER A 68 11.34 0.82 16.11
N GLN A 69 12.22 0.03 16.75
CA GLN A 69 13.22 0.53 17.69
C GLN A 69 14.49 1.02 16.99
N THR A 70 14.76 0.57 15.76
CA THR A 70 15.96 0.94 15.00
C THR A 70 15.73 2.15 14.12
N PHE A 71 14.56 2.26 13.49
CA PHE A 71 14.25 3.32 12.52
C PHE A 71 13.45 4.45 13.15
N LYS A 72 13.90 5.68 12.87
CA LYS A 72 13.11 6.88 13.15
C LYS A 72 11.99 7.02 12.11
N PRO A 73 10.87 7.68 12.44
CA PRO A 73 9.86 8.03 11.46
C PRO A 73 10.48 8.79 10.27
N PRO A 74 10.32 8.32 9.02
CA PRO A 74 10.82 9.06 7.86
C PRO A 74 10.02 10.34 7.65
N ASN A 75 10.72 11.39 7.21
CA ASN A 75 10.11 12.58 6.62
C ASN A 75 9.92 12.32 5.14
N LEU A 76 8.67 12.46 4.70
CA LEU A 76 8.20 12.10 3.38
C LEU A 76 7.69 13.35 2.67
N GLU A 77 7.74 13.31 1.35
CA GLU A 77 7.37 14.43 0.49
C GLU A 77 6.60 13.90 -0.70
N PHE A 78 5.34 14.34 -0.84
CA PHE A 78 4.64 14.18 -2.11
C PHE A 78 5.21 15.18 -3.11
N THR A 79 5.59 14.70 -4.30
CA THR A 79 6.16 15.54 -5.36
C THR A 79 5.11 15.99 -6.36
N ASN A 80 4.12 15.13 -6.63
CA ASN A 80 3.05 15.35 -7.59
C ASN A 80 1.97 14.27 -7.43
N ILE A 81 0.89 14.39 -8.21
CA ILE A 81 -0.02 13.28 -8.50
C ILE A 81 0.47 12.60 -9.78
N ASP A 82 0.49 11.27 -9.76
CA ASP A 82 0.68 10.42 -10.93
C ASP A 82 -0.63 9.71 -11.27
N TYR A 83 -0.86 9.55 -12.57
CA TYR A 83 -1.96 8.78 -13.10
C TYR A 83 -1.41 7.54 -13.80
N GLY A 84 -1.72 6.38 -13.23
CA GLY A 84 -1.43 5.08 -13.81
C GLY A 84 -2.63 4.51 -14.55
N ASP A 85 -2.37 3.61 -15.47
CA ASP A 85 -3.40 2.84 -16.13
C ASP A 85 -3.39 1.40 -15.61
N LEU A 86 -4.49 0.98 -15.00
CA LEU A 86 -4.73 -0.40 -14.61
C LEU A 86 -5.58 -1.09 -15.69
N GLN A 87 -4.97 -2.01 -16.42
CA GLN A 87 -5.67 -2.80 -17.41
C GLN A 87 -6.42 -3.95 -16.71
N THR A 88 -7.75 -3.89 -16.75
CA THR A 88 -8.61 -5.03 -16.43
C THR A 88 -9.02 -5.74 -17.71
N LYS A 89 -9.66 -6.90 -17.59
CA LYS A 89 -10.12 -7.68 -18.76
C LYS A 89 -11.11 -6.89 -19.64
N ASN A 90 -12.00 -6.12 -19.02
CA ASN A 90 -13.13 -5.48 -19.70
C ASN A 90 -13.00 -3.95 -19.81
N GLN A 91 -12.06 -3.35 -19.07
CA GLN A 91 -11.88 -1.90 -19.08
C GLN A 91 -10.46 -1.46 -18.71
N LYS A 92 -10.13 -0.24 -19.10
CA LYS A 92 -8.93 0.44 -18.65
C LYS A 92 -9.32 1.39 -17.55
N LEU A 93 -8.74 1.21 -16.36
CA LEU A 93 -8.98 2.06 -15.21
C LEU A 93 -7.85 3.04 -15.06
N LYS A 94 -8.17 4.31 -14.86
CA LYS A 94 -7.18 5.25 -14.37
C LYS A 94 -7.08 5.16 -12.86
N ILE A 95 -5.86 5.13 -12.36
CA ILE A 95 -5.54 5.10 -10.94
C ILE A 95 -4.76 6.37 -10.62
N ALA A 96 -5.32 7.21 -9.75
CA ALA A 96 -4.63 8.36 -9.22
C ALA A 96 -3.81 7.96 -7.98
N GLY A 97 -2.58 8.44 -7.88
CA GLY A 97 -1.73 8.25 -6.71
C GLY A 97 -0.85 9.46 -6.45
N PHE A 98 -0.50 9.69 -5.19
CA PHE A 98 0.58 10.60 -4.85
C PHE A 98 1.92 9.90 -5.04
N ALA A 99 2.79 10.47 -5.88
CA ALA A 99 4.18 10.06 -5.97
C ALA A 99 4.97 10.61 -4.79
N LEU A 100 5.82 9.79 -4.18
CA LEU A 100 6.74 10.23 -3.14
C LEU A 100 8.15 10.38 -3.68
N LYS A 101 8.86 11.38 -3.17
CA LYS A 101 10.31 11.47 -3.31
C LYS A 101 10.96 10.29 -2.57
N SER A 102 11.70 9.45 -3.28
CA SER A 102 12.50 8.40 -2.66
C SER A 102 13.62 9.01 -1.81
N SER A 103 13.48 8.92 -0.49
CA SER A 103 14.53 9.30 0.47
C SER A 103 15.38 8.08 0.84
N GLN A 104 16.62 8.33 1.25
CA GLN A 104 17.53 7.26 1.67
C GLN A 104 16.95 6.49 2.88
N GLU A 105 16.32 7.20 3.83
CA GLU A 105 15.71 6.59 5.02
C GLU A 105 14.55 5.66 4.67
N LEU A 106 13.74 6.03 3.67
CA LEU A 106 12.63 5.20 3.22
C LEU A 106 13.12 3.96 2.48
N ILE A 107 14.16 4.11 1.64
CA ILE A 107 14.80 2.99 0.93
C ILE A 107 15.42 2.01 1.94
N GLU A 108 16.16 2.51 2.93
CA GLU A 108 16.77 1.66 3.96
C GLU A 108 15.72 0.92 4.80
N LEU A 109 14.61 1.58 5.15
CA LEU A 109 13.50 0.93 5.85
C LEU A 109 12.87 -0.18 5.01
N HIS A 110 12.59 0.10 3.73
CA HIS A 110 12.06 -0.84 2.75
C HIS A 110 12.96 -2.09 2.63
N GLU A 111 14.25 -1.88 2.36
CA GLU A 111 15.21 -2.96 2.20
C GLU A 111 15.41 -3.77 3.48
N LYS A 112 15.43 -3.10 4.63
CA LYS A 112 15.56 -3.77 5.93
C LYS A 112 14.35 -4.65 6.22
N LEU A 113 13.14 -4.18 5.91
CA LEU A 113 11.93 -4.99 6.04
C LEU A 113 11.99 -6.24 5.18
N ILE A 114 12.40 -6.12 3.93
CA ILE A 114 12.57 -7.26 3.03
C ILE A 114 13.62 -8.23 3.61
N GLN A 115 14.79 -7.73 4.03
CA GLN A 115 15.85 -8.55 4.60
C GLN A 115 15.36 -9.39 5.79
N GLU A 116 14.61 -8.78 6.71
CA GLU A 116 14.17 -9.43 7.94
C GLU A 116 13.00 -10.40 7.75
N THR A 117 12.17 -10.19 6.73
CA THR A 117 10.87 -10.87 6.62
C THR A 117 10.70 -11.73 5.38
N LYS A 118 11.46 -11.51 4.30
CA LYS A 118 11.33 -12.22 3.02
C LYS A 118 11.36 -13.74 3.16
N ARG A 119 12.16 -14.28 4.09
CA ARG A 119 12.29 -15.74 4.30
C ARG A 119 11.00 -16.41 4.80
N TYR A 120 10.03 -15.63 5.28
CA TYR A 120 8.72 -16.14 5.71
C TYR A 120 7.66 -16.03 4.63
N LEU A 121 7.95 -15.29 3.56
CA LEU A 121 7.11 -15.24 2.38
C LEU A 121 7.31 -16.54 1.59
N ILE A 122 6.22 -17.04 1.03
CA ILE A 122 6.22 -18.27 0.24
C ILE A 122 5.83 -17.95 -1.20
N ASP A 123 6.38 -18.74 -2.12
CA ASP A 123 5.88 -18.82 -3.48
C ASP A 123 4.80 -19.89 -3.53
N ALA A 124 3.54 -19.47 -3.69
CA ALA A 124 2.39 -20.35 -3.69
C ALA A 124 1.34 -19.84 -4.70
N GLU A 125 0.46 -20.74 -5.11
CA GLU A 125 -0.72 -20.36 -5.88
C GLU A 125 -1.62 -19.48 -5.02
N ILE A 126 -1.88 -18.25 -5.47
CA ILE A 126 -2.79 -17.33 -4.77
C ILE A 126 -4.22 -17.77 -5.06
N THR A 127 -5.00 -17.93 -4.00
CA THR A 127 -6.45 -18.16 -4.07
C THR A 127 -7.18 -17.03 -3.35
N LYS A 128 -8.47 -16.83 -3.68
CA LYS A 128 -9.29 -15.79 -3.07
C LYS A 128 -9.36 -15.88 -1.54
N ASP A 129 -9.39 -17.10 -1.00
CA ASP A 129 -9.44 -17.36 0.45
C ASP A 129 -8.23 -16.81 1.23
N MET A 130 -7.16 -16.44 0.53
CA MET A 130 -6.00 -15.78 1.14
C MET A 130 -6.23 -14.29 1.42
N PHE A 131 -7.22 -13.66 0.78
CA PHE A 131 -7.55 -12.26 0.96
C PHE A 131 -8.55 -12.05 2.10
N PHE A 132 -8.63 -10.82 2.58
CA PHE A 132 -9.70 -10.38 3.46
C PHE A 132 -10.98 -10.20 2.62
N ASN A 133 -12.12 -10.70 3.13
CA ASN A 133 -13.42 -10.75 2.43
C ASN A 133 -13.29 -11.38 1.02
N PRO A 134 -12.98 -12.70 0.93
CA PRO A 134 -12.76 -13.39 -0.34
C PRO A 134 -13.92 -13.26 -1.34
N GLU A 135 -15.14 -13.06 -0.85
CA GLU A 135 -16.36 -12.80 -1.62
C GLU A 135 -16.34 -11.45 -2.37
N GLU A 136 -15.54 -10.48 -1.92
CA GLU A 136 -15.37 -9.17 -2.57
C GLU A 136 -14.27 -9.18 -3.65
N ILE A 137 -13.57 -10.30 -3.82
CA ILE A 137 -12.51 -10.44 -4.84
C ILE A 137 -13.14 -10.69 -6.21
N ASP A 138 -13.01 -9.70 -7.07
CA ASP A 138 -13.45 -9.76 -8.47
C ASP A 138 -12.59 -10.76 -9.25
N GLU A 139 -13.22 -11.80 -9.81
CA GLU A 139 -12.55 -12.83 -10.62
C GLU A 139 -11.85 -12.26 -11.84
N GLU A 140 -12.43 -11.23 -12.43
CA GLU A 140 -11.92 -10.66 -13.67
C GLU A 140 -10.58 -9.95 -13.47
N ASP A 141 -10.37 -9.39 -12.26
CA ASP A 141 -9.17 -8.64 -11.89
C ASP A 141 -8.12 -9.49 -11.17
N THR A 142 -8.47 -10.73 -10.79
CA THR A 142 -7.53 -11.66 -10.12
C THR A 142 -6.21 -11.88 -10.84
N PRO A 143 -6.11 -12.01 -12.19
CA PRO A 143 -4.84 -12.36 -12.82
C PRO A 143 -3.75 -11.31 -12.59
N TRP A 144 -4.10 -10.03 -12.73
CA TRP A 144 -3.16 -8.93 -12.50
C TRP A 144 -2.84 -8.78 -11.00
N ILE A 145 -3.84 -8.83 -10.10
CA ILE A 145 -3.60 -8.74 -8.65
C ILE A 145 -2.61 -9.83 -8.22
N PHE A 146 -2.84 -11.06 -8.70
CA PHE A 146 -2.03 -12.20 -8.31
C PHE A 146 -0.62 -12.11 -8.89
N ASP A 147 -0.48 -11.65 -10.13
CA ASP A 147 0.83 -11.40 -10.73
C ASP A 147 1.61 -10.31 -9.97
N TYR A 148 0.94 -9.22 -9.60
CA TYR A 148 1.54 -8.13 -8.85
C TYR A 148 2.05 -8.60 -7.48
N ILE A 149 1.23 -9.34 -6.72
CA ILE A 149 1.62 -9.88 -5.41
C ILE A 149 2.81 -10.85 -5.54
N ARG A 150 2.76 -11.79 -6.51
CA ARG A 150 3.84 -12.77 -6.69
C ARG A 150 5.16 -12.10 -7.09
N ASN A 151 5.09 -11.09 -7.94
CA ASN A 151 6.28 -10.46 -8.49
C ASN A 151 6.68 -9.17 -7.76
N PHE A 152 6.05 -8.79 -6.65
CA PHE A 152 6.30 -7.54 -5.95
C PHE A 152 7.79 -7.30 -5.66
N ILE A 153 8.48 -8.28 -5.07
CA ILE A 153 9.92 -8.16 -4.76
C ILE A 153 10.77 -8.01 -6.02
N LYS A 154 10.36 -8.63 -7.13
CA LYS A 154 11.10 -8.58 -8.40
C LYS A 154 10.86 -7.30 -9.18
N ASN A 155 9.66 -6.73 -9.08
CA ASN A 155 9.17 -5.67 -9.96
C ASN A 155 8.96 -4.32 -9.26
N SER A 156 8.89 -4.29 -7.93
CA SER A 156 8.51 -3.11 -7.13
C SER A 156 9.34 -2.96 -5.84
N SER A 157 10.57 -3.46 -5.84
CA SER A 157 11.49 -3.37 -4.70
C SER A 157 12.92 -3.05 -5.13
N TYR A 158 13.77 -2.66 -4.18
CA TYR A 158 15.18 -2.29 -4.41
C TYR A 158 15.26 -1.16 -5.45
N ASP A 159 16.06 -1.31 -6.51
CA ASP A 159 16.23 -0.32 -7.58
C ASP A 159 14.92 0.05 -8.31
N LYS A 160 13.87 -0.77 -8.18
CA LYS A 160 12.54 -0.52 -8.76
C LYS A 160 11.52 0.01 -7.74
N PHE A 161 11.97 0.33 -6.53
CA PHE A 161 11.09 0.85 -5.50
C PHE A 161 10.65 2.29 -5.86
N ALA A 162 9.35 2.42 -6.15
CA ALA A 162 8.69 3.68 -6.47
C ALA A 162 7.60 3.94 -5.43
N PRO A 163 7.92 4.61 -4.31
CA PRO A 163 6.98 4.84 -3.22
C PRO A 163 5.85 5.75 -3.68
N HIS A 164 4.62 5.33 -3.37
CA HIS A 164 3.42 6.10 -3.69
C HIS A 164 2.33 5.84 -2.64
N ILE A 165 1.29 6.67 -2.63
CA ILE A 165 0.01 6.38 -1.97
C ILE A 165 -1.09 6.47 -3.01
N THR A 166 -1.81 5.37 -3.23
CA THR A 166 -2.99 5.38 -4.10
C THR A 166 -4.08 6.26 -3.51
N ILE A 167 -4.58 7.20 -4.31
CA ILE A 167 -5.74 8.04 -3.98
C ILE A 167 -7.01 7.26 -4.33
N GLY A 168 -7.06 6.60 -5.49
CA GLY A 168 -8.18 5.73 -5.89
C GLY A 168 -8.27 5.51 -7.40
N ASP A 169 -9.31 4.80 -7.83
CA ASP A 169 -9.67 4.69 -9.24
C ASP A 169 -10.45 5.92 -9.70
N GLY A 170 -9.94 6.61 -10.73
CA GLY A 170 -10.47 7.85 -11.27
C GLY A 170 -9.40 8.93 -11.47
N GLU A 171 -9.85 10.12 -11.86
CA GLU A 171 -9.04 11.33 -12.02
C GLU A 171 -9.51 12.44 -11.07
N LEU A 172 -8.58 13.28 -10.61
CA LEU A 172 -8.97 14.51 -9.92
C LEU A 172 -9.39 15.58 -10.93
N GLU A 173 -10.27 16.48 -10.50
CA GLU A 173 -10.50 17.69 -11.28
C GLU A 173 -9.24 18.55 -11.32
N LYS A 174 -8.91 19.10 -12.49
CA LYS A 174 -7.72 19.96 -12.66
C LYS A 174 -7.68 21.13 -11.67
N ALA A 175 -8.84 21.70 -11.32
CA ALA A 175 -8.90 22.78 -10.34
C ALA A 175 -8.45 22.32 -8.95
N LEU A 176 -8.96 21.17 -8.48
CA LEU A 176 -8.54 20.57 -7.21
C LEU A 176 -7.06 20.18 -7.21
N GLU A 177 -6.56 19.67 -8.34
CA GLU A 177 -5.13 19.34 -8.48
C GLU A 177 -4.25 20.59 -8.40
N GLN A 178 -4.68 21.71 -8.98
CA GLN A 178 -3.96 23.00 -8.92
C GLN A 178 -3.98 23.64 -7.52
N GLU A 179 -4.94 23.29 -6.67
CA GLU A 179 -4.98 23.75 -5.27
C GLU A 179 -3.96 23.02 -4.38
N LEU A 180 -3.41 21.89 -4.83
CA LEU A 180 -2.38 21.16 -4.12
C LEU A 180 -1.02 21.83 -4.32
N ASN A 181 -0.54 22.48 -3.26
CA ASN A 181 0.75 23.15 -3.25
C ASN A 181 1.88 22.16 -2.95
N PHE A 182 2.42 21.51 -3.99
CA PHE A 182 3.59 20.65 -3.87
C PHE A 182 4.89 21.47 -3.69
N PRO A 183 5.90 20.94 -2.98
CA PRO A 183 5.89 19.66 -2.27
C PRO A 183 5.04 19.68 -0.98
N ILE A 184 4.40 18.55 -0.67
CA ILE A 184 3.66 18.38 0.60
C ILE A 184 4.46 17.45 1.50
N SER A 185 5.03 18.00 2.57
CA SER A 185 5.86 17.25 3.52
C SER A 185 5.04 16.72 4.70
N PHE A 186 5.37 15.52 5.16
CA PHE A 186 4.76 14.91 6.35
C PHE A 186 5.68 13.85 6.97
N THR A 187 5.37 13.40 8.19
CA THR A 187 6.12 12.35 8.88
C THR A 187 5.23 11.12 9.10
N ALA A 188 5.66 9.96 8.63
CA ALA A 188 4.92 8.70 8.80
C ALA A 188 5.53 7.85 9.92
N SER A 189 4.89 7.82 11.09
CA SER A 189 5.39 7.09 12.26
C SER A 189 4.83 5.67 12.42
N ARG A 190 3.75 5.34 11.71
CA ARG A 190 2.98 4.12 11.95
C ARG A 190 3.37 3.06 10.91
N LEU A 191 3.98 1.98 11.37
CA LEU A 191 4.31 0.81 10.58
C LEU A 191 3.31 -0.29 10.88
N ALA A 192 2.61 -0.79 9.86
CA ALA A 192 1.53 -1.75 10.03
C ALA A 192 1.71 -2.99 9.16
N LEU A 193 1.23 -4.12 9.67
CA LEU A 193 1.03 -5.35 8.91
C LEU A 193 -0.46 -5.47 8.60
N CYS A 194 -0.81 -5.51 7.32
CA CYS A 194 -2.19 -5.58 6.83
C CYS A 194 -2.49 -6.95 6.21
N HIS A 195 -3.72 -7.41 6.38
CA HIS A 195 -4.33 -8.43 5.52
C HIS A 195 -4.95 -7.72 4.32
N LEU A 196 -4.52 -8.09 3.12
CA LEU A 196 -4.96 -7.44 1.88
C LEU A 196 -6.37 -7.90 1.48
N GLY A 197 -7.18 -6.97 0.99
CA GLY A 197 -8.41 -7.27 0.25
C GLY A 197 -8.23 -7.03 -1.25
N ASN A 198 -9.35 -6.82 -1.95
CA ASN A 198 -9.33 -6.58 -3.39
C ASN A 198 -8.44 -5.38 -3.78
N TYR A 199 -7.83 -5.41 -4.97
CA TYR A 199 -6.89 -4.39 -5.48
C TYR A 199 -5.70 -4.09 -4.55
N CYS A 200 -5.23 -5.08 -3.79
CA CYS A 200 -4.12 -4.93 -2.83
C CYS A 200 -4.34 -3.83 -1.78
N THR A 201 -5.59 -3.59 -1.41
CA THR A 201 -5.92 -2.58 -0.39
C THR A 201 -5.70 -3.13 1.03
N CYS A 202 -5.14 -2.31 1.93
CA CYS A 202 -5.06 -2.64 3.35
C CYS A 202 -6.46 -2.59 3.98
N ARG A 203 -7.10 -3.76 4.15
CA ARG A 203 -8.47 -3.88 4.70
C ARG A 203 -8.53 -4.19 6.18
N LYS A 204 -7.54 -4.92 6.70
CA LYS A 204 -7.47 -5.27 8.12
C LYS A 204 -6.06 -5.15 8.64
N VAL A 205 -5.85 -4.27 9.61
CA VAL A 205 -4.59 -4.17 10.35
C VAL A 205 -4.47 -5.37 11.29
N LEU A 206 -3.48 -6.23 11.04
CA LEU A 206 -3.15 -7.39 11.87
C LEU A 206 -2.23 -7.00 13.03
N TYR A 207 -1.41 -5.97 12.83
CA TYR A 207 -0.50 -5.42 13.82
C TYR A 207 -0.05 -4.02 13.44
N GLU A 208 0.21 -3.16 14.42
CA GLU A 208 0.74 -1.82 14.22
C GLU A 208 1.76 -1.49 15.30
N VAL A 209 2.85 -0.84 14.90
CA VAL A 209 3.88 -0.29 15.79
C VAL A 209 4.23 1.12 15.36
N ARG A 210 4.72 1.91 16.32
CA ARG A 210 5.28 3.23 16.01
C ARG A 210 6.80 3.14 15.87
N LEU A 211 7.32 3.60 14.73
CA LEU A 211 8.73 3.92 14.55
C LEU A 211 9.12 4.98 15.59
N ARG A 212 10.19 4.71 16.33
CA ARG A 212 10.70 5.63 17.36
C ARG A 212 12.15 6.00 17.10
N GLY A 213 12.91 5.08 16.51
CA GLY A 213 14.37 5.10 16.56
C GLY A 213 14.86 5.03 18.01
N LYS A 214 16.13 4.67 18.18
CA LYS A 214 16.85 4.96 19.41
C LYS A 214 17.55 6.32 19.27
#